data_AF-A0AA93BDP3-F1
#
_entry.id   AF-A0AA93BDP3-F1
#
_cell.length_a   1.000
_cell.length_b   1.000
_cell.length_c   1.000
_cell.angle_alpha   90.00
_cell.angle_beta   90.00
_cell.angle_gamma   90.00
#
_symmetry.space_group_name_H-M   'P 1'
#
loop_
_entity.id
_entity.type
_entity.pdbx_description
1 polymer ?
#
loop_
_entity_poly.entity_id
_entity_poly.type
_entity_poly.pdbx_seq_one_letter_code
_entity_poly.pdbx_strand_id
1 'polypeptide(L)'
;MKKMTKFFALALLAGAMVSCSTEDTVPSTQNDKVAVQFTGGISVNTRAAGVAWADGDRIGIFMTEAGKTLSADVIKEGVDNVCYQSNGSIAFSPVSGGKTVFFPIDGDVDFYSYYPQTTVNDYKVALDVTDQTKQEAIDFMYAKTEG
;
A
#
# COMPACT_ATOMS: atom_id res chain seq x y z
N MET A 1 -61.36 23.40 -52.24
CA MET A 1 -61.42 22.58 -51.01
C MET A 1 -60.34 21.51 -51.11
N LYS A 2 -59.24 21.66 -50.37
CA LYS A 2 -57.99 20.91 -50.54
C LYS A 2 -57.87 19.90 -49.39
N LYS A 3 -57.97 18.61 -49.69
CA LYS A 3 -57.63 17.51 -48.76
C LYS A 3 -56.15 17.23 -48.91
N MET A 4 -55.35 17.44 -47.86
CA MET A 4 -53.97 16.97 -47.82
C MET A 4 -53.73 16.27 -46.48
N THR A 5 -53.61 14.95 -46.59
CA THR A 5 -53.27 13.95 -45.58
C THR A 5 -51.91 14.26 -44.97
N LYS A 6 -51.83 14.22 -43.64
CA LYS A 6 -50.62 14.49 -42.85
C LYS A 6 -49.66 13.28 -42.96
N PHE A 7 -48.44 13.51 -43.40
CA PHE A 7 -47.35 12.52 -43.38
C PHE A 7 -46.67 12.51 -42.00
N PHE A 8 -46.45 11.29 -41.49
CA PHE A 8 -45.70 10.97 -40.28
C PHE A 8 -44.20 11.15 -40.58
N ALA A 9 -43.49 12.00 -39.84
CA ALA A 9 -42.05 12.14 -39.93
C ALA A 9 -41.40 11.43 -38.73
N LEU A 10 -40.67 10.35 -39.02
CA LEU A 10 -39.84 9.59 -38.09
C LEU A 10 -38.52 10.36 -37.87
N ALA A 11 -38.32 10.90 -36.67
CA ALA A 11 -37.07 11.53 -36.28
C ALA A 11 -36.07 10.47 -35.79
N LEU A 12 -35.08 10.13 -36.62
CA LEU A 12 -33.87 9.42 -36.18
C LEU A 12 -32.93 10.43 -35.50
N LEU A 13 -32.76 10.30 -34.19
CA LEU A 13 -31.76 11.06 -33.44
C LEU A 13 -30.48 10.22 -33.31
N ALA A 14 -29.55 10.42 -34.23
CA ALA A 14 -28.19 9.89 -34.11
C ALA A 14 -27.36 10.87 -33.25
N GLY A 15 -27.15 10.52 -31.98
CA GLY A 15 -26.21 11.23 -31.11
C GLY A 15 -24.77 10.82 -31.44
N ALA A 16 -23.99 11.73 -31.99
CA ALA A 16 -22.55 11.57 -32.16
C ALA A 16 -21.89 11.57 -30.77
N MET A 17 -21.25 10.46 -30.40
CA MET A 17 -20.37 10.43 -29.24
C MET A 17 -19.07 11.08 -29.66
N VAL A 18 -18.77 12.27 -29.12
CA VAL A 18 -17.45 12.89 -29.29
C VAL A 18 -16.50 12.16 -28.33
N SER A 19 -15.70 11.24 -28.87
CA SER A 19 -14.59 10.65 -28.14
C SER A 19 -13.43 11.63 -28.23
N CYS A 20 -13.12 12.32 -27.13
CA CYS A 20 -11.86 13.04 -27.00
C CYS A 20 -10.73 12.00 -26.82
N SER A 21 -10.21 11.49 -27.93
CA SER A 21 -8.92 10.78 -27.93
C SER A 21 -7.80 11.82 -27.88
N THR A 22 -7.21 12.02 -26.70
CA THR A 22 -5.81 12.44 -26.61
C THR A 22 -4.99 11.16 -26.50
N GLU A 23 -4.36 10.79 -27.62
CA GLU A 23 -3.27 9.84 -27.64
C GLU A 23 -2.04 10.53 -27.07
N ASP A 24 -1.73 10.30 -25.81
CA ASP A 24 -0.36 10.45 -25.32
C ASP A 24 0.33 9.10 -25.53
N THR A 25 1.00 8.96 -26.68
CA THR A 25 1.92 7.87 -26.96
C THR A 25 3.20 8.07 -26.14
N VAL A 26 3.10 7.90 -24.83
CA VAL A 26 4.25 7.47 -24.03
C VAL A 26 4.34 5.96 -24.24
N PRO A 27 5.50 5.38 -24.61
CA PRO A 27 5.67 3.95 -24.46
C PRO A 27 5.67 3.68 -22.96
N SER A 28 4.49 3.50 -22.38
CA SER A 28 4.38 2.79 -21.12
C SER A 28 4.87 1.39 -21.46
N THR A 29 6.10 1.07 -21.06
CA THR A 29 6.33 -0.25 -20.53
C THR A 29 5.22 -0.44 -19.51
N GLN A 30 4.17 -1.14 -19.89
CA GLN A 30 3.11 -1.56 -19.01
C GLN A 30 3.85 -2.38 -17.96
N ASN A 31 4.23 -1.73 -16.87
CA ASN A 31 4.91 -2.37 -15.76
C ASN A 31 3.79 -3.16 -15.12
N ASP A 32 3.61 -4.41 -15.54
CA ASP A 32 2.54 -5.32 -15.08
C ASP A 32 2.59 -5.60 -13.55
N LYS A 33 3.49 -4.91 -12.84
CA LYS A 33 3.67 -4.96 -11.40
C LYS A 33 2.62 -4.11 -10.68
N VAL A 34 1.86 -4.74 -9.79
CA VAL A 34 0.88 -4.10 -8.93
C VAL A 34 1.56 -3.61 -7.65
N ALA A 35 1.44 -2.32 -7.34
CA ALA A 35 1.96 -1.75 -6.10
C ALA A 35 1.13 -2.24 -4.90
N VAL A 36 1.82 -2.60 -3.81
CA VAL A 36 1.15 -3.01 -2.57
C VAL A 36 0.66 -1.77 -1.83
N GLN A 37 -0.59 -1.81 -1.38
CA GLN A 37 -1.15 -0.78 -0.50
C GLN A 37 -1.10 -1.28 0.95
N PHE A 38 -0.30 -0.62 1.78
CA PHE A 38 -0.21 -0.97 3.20
C PHE A 38 -1.11 -0.08 4.04
N THR A 39 -1.98 -0.73 4.83
CA THR A 39 -2.79 -0.08 5.85
C THR A 39 -2.66 -0.81 7.18
N GLY A 40 -2.50 -0.08 8.28
CA GLY A 40 -2.35 -0.66 9.61
C GLY A 40 -3.35 -0.06 10.59
N GLY A 41 -4.19 -0.89 11.21
CA GLY A 41 -4.99 -0.50 12.36
C GLY A 41 -4.30 -0.90 13.66
N ILE A 42 -4.37 -0.04 14.68
CA ILE A 42 -3.90 -0.37 16.03
C ILE A 42 -5.11 -0.84 16.85
N SER A 43 -5.04 -2.07 17.38
CA SER A 43 -6.08 -2.64 18.24
C SER A 43 -5.45 -3.04 19.57
N VAL A 44 -5.84 -2.35 20.65
CA VAL A 44 -5.31 -2.57 22.00
C VAL A 44 -6.45 -2.76 22.98
N ASN A 45 -6.28 -3.70 23.92
CA ASN A 45 -7.22 -3.95 25.01
C ASN A 45 -6.76 -3.32 26.34
N THR A 46 -5.75 -2.44 26.31
CA THR A 46 -5.13 -1.88 27.52
C THR A 46 -5.47 -0.40 27.68
N ARG A 47 -5.59 0.01 28.94
CA ARG A 47 -5.96 1.38 29.36
C ARG A 47 -4.90 2.46 29.11
N ALA A 48 -3.73 2.12 28.55
CA ALA A 48 -2.56 3.00 28.49
C ALA A 48 -1.99 3.21 27.07
N ALA A 49 -2.59 2.65 26.02
CA ALA A 49 -2.02 2.67 24.67
C ALA A 49 -2.76 3.61 23.72
N GLY A 50 -1.99 4.26 22.83
CA GLY A 50 -2.53 5.03 21.71
C GLY A 50 -3.17 4.09 20.68
N VAL A 51 -4.22 4.57 20.01
CA VAL A 51 -4.97 3.80 18.99
C VAL A 51 -4.84 4.38 17.58
N ALA A 52 -3.96 5.36 17.40
CA ALA A 52 -3.78 6.09 16.16
C ALA A 52 -2.29 6.31 15.88
N TRP A 53 -1.96 6.30 14.60
CA TRP A 53 -0.63 6.70 14.11
C TRP A 53 -0.49 8.22 14.19
N ALA A 54 0.71 8.68 14.52
CA ALA A 54 1.13 10.06 14.39
C ALA A 54 1.72 10.32 12.99
N ASP A 55 1.74 11.59 12.58
CA ASP A 55 2.51 12.01 11.42
C ASP A 55 4.00 11.76 11.65
N GLY A 56 4.64 11.07 10.71
CA GLY A 56 6.05 10.70 10.83
C GLY A 56 6.30 9.30 11.39
N ASP A 57 5.26 8.61 11.88
CA ASP A 57 5.42 7.22 12.33
C ASP A 57 5.87 6.32 11.18
N ARG A 58 6.86 5.47 11.46
CA ARG A 58 7.51 4.65 10.44
C ARG A 58 7.44 3.17 10.80
N ILE A 59 7.14 2.37 9.79
CA ILE A 59 7.18 0.92 9.86
C ILE A 59 8.28 0.36 8.97
N GLY A 60 8.90 -0.74 9.43
CA GLY A 60 9.74 -1.59 8.60
C GLY A 60 8.91 -2.70 7.98
N ILE A 61 9.10 -2.97 6.69
CA ILE A 61 8.35 -3.98 5.94
C ILE A 61 9.31 -5.01 5.34
N PHE A 62 8.97 -6.28 5.49
CA PHE A 62 9.60 -7.40 4.81
C PHE A 62 8.57 -8.15 3.97
N MET A 63 9.00 -8.67 2.82
CA MET A 63 8.19 -9.56 1.98
C MET A 63 8.93 -10.88 1.81
N THR A 64 8.26 -11.98 2.10
CA THR A 64 8.82 -13.33 1.96
C THR A 64 7.99 -14.18 1.02
N GLU A 65 8.56 -15.29 0.55
CA GLU A 65 7.74 -16.38 -0.01
C GLU A 65 6.68 -16.80 1.02
N ALA A 66 5.44 -17.07 0.56
CA ALA A 66 4.33 -17.43 1.43
C ALA A 66 4.62 -18.68 2.27
N GLY A 67 4.20 -18.65 3.54
CA GLY A 67 4.36 -19.76 4.48
C GLY A 67 5.81 -20.03 4.93
N LYS A 68 6.77 -19.19 4.54
CA LYS A 68 8.15 -19.29 5.04
C LYS A 68 8.36 -18.41 6.26
N THR A 69 9.27 -18.84 7.14
CA THR A 69 9.70 -18.00 8.26
C THR A 69 10.68 -16.94 7.78
N LEU A 70 10.48 -15.70 8.23
CA LEU A 70 11.33 -14.55 7.91
C LEU A 70 12.82 -14.87 8.13
N SER A 71 13.58 -14.83 7.05
CA SER A 71 15.02 -15.05 6.98
C SER A 71 15.56 -14.51 5.64
N ALA A 72 16.87 -14.36 5.51
CA ALA A 72 17.49 -13.75 4.33
C ALA A 72 17.20 -14.52 3.04
N ASP A 73 17.18 -15.84 3.11
CA ASP A 73 17.07 -16.71 1.94
C ASP A 73 15.66 -16.68 1.31
N VAL A 74 14.65 -16.17 2.03
CA VAL A 74 13.26 -16.19 1.58
C VAL A 74 12.71 -14.80 1.24
N ILE A 75 13.55 -13.75 1.30
CA ILE A 75 13.16 -12.38 0.92
C ILE A 75 12.83 -12.31 -0.57
N LYS A 76 11.73 -11.63 -0.89
CA LYS A 76 11.23 -11.44 -2.26
C LYS A 76 11.29 -9.97 -2.68
N GLU A 77 11.56 -9.72 -3.97
CA GLU A 77 11.72 -8.39 -4.59
C GLU A 77 12.69 -7.43 -3.85
N GLY A 78 13.61 -7.98 -3.05
CA GLY A 78 14.51 -7.22 -2.19
C GLY A 78 13.77 -6.32 -1.19
N VAL A 79 12.59 -6.75 -0.72
CA VAL A 79 11.84 -6.05 0.34
C VAL A 79 12.35 -6.56 1.68
N ASP A 80 13.46 -5.98 2.10
CA ASP A 80 14.13 -6.27 3.37
C ASP A 80 14.20 -4.99 4.20
N ASN A 81 13.41 -4.94 5.28
CA ASN A 81 13.23 -3.77 6.15
C ASN A 81 12.97 -2.44 5.41
N VAL A 82 12.10 -2.46 4.40
CA VAL A 82 11.75 -1.26 3.63
C VAL A 82 10.93 -0.31 4.49
N CYS A 83 11.36 0.94 4.57
CA CYS A 83 10.73 1.95 5.42
C CYS A 83 9.52 2.59 4.73
N TYR A 84 8.36 2.48 5.37
CA TYR A 84 7.15 3.21 5.02
C TYR A 84 6.75 4.14 6.18
N GLN A 85 6.06 5.24 5.87
CA GLN A 85 5.69 6.28 6.81
C GLN A 85 4.18 6.59 6.75
N SER A 86 3.59 6.83 7.91
CA SER A 86 2.25 7.39 8.06
C SER A 86 2.28 8.92 8.11
N ASN A 87 1.24 9.54 7.59
CA ASN A 87 0.94 10.97 7.74
C ASN A 87 -0.08 11.25 8.86
N GLY A 88 -0.16 10.37 9.86
CA GLY A 88 -1.19 10.39 10.90
C GLY A 88 -2.50 9.68 10.48
N SER A 89 -2.48 8.94 9.36
CA SER A 89 -3.59 8.10 8.91
C SER A 89 -3.26 6.61 9.07
N ILE A 90 -4.21 5.74 8.74
CA ILE A 90 -3.96 4.29 8.71
C ILE A 90 -3.15 3.84 7.48
N ALA A 91 -2.99 4.71 6.47
CA ALA A 91 -2.31 4.39 5.24
C ALA A 91 -0.81 4.72 5.36
N PHE A 92 0.01 3.84 4.81
CA PHE A 92 1.47 3.96 4.81
C PHE A 92 1.98 4.13 3.39
N SER A 93 2.90 5.08 3.20
CA SER A 93 3.56 5.35 1.92
C SER A 93 5.07 5.19 2.04
N PRO A 94 5.80 4.88 0.95
CA PRO A 94 7.25 4.91 0.97
C PRO A 94 7.75 6.27 1.46
N VAL A 95 8.82 6.28 2.27
CA VAL A 95 9.52 7.53 2.59
C VAL A 95 10.06 8.17 1.30
N SER A 96 10.31 9.49 1.33
CA SER A 96 10.87 10.19 0.15
C SER A 96 12.19 9.54 -0.30
N GLY A 97 12.29 9.18 -1.57
CA GLY A 97 13.43 8.45 -2.14
C GLY A 97 13.50 6.97 -1.75
N GLY A 98 12.52 6.46 -1.01
CA GLY A 98 12.39 5.05 -0.62
C GLY A 98 11.88 4.15 -1.74
N LYS A 99 11.95 2.84 -1.50
CA LYS A 99 11.47 1.82 -2.44
C LYS A 99 9.94 1.69 -2.34
N THR A 100 9.25 1.78 -3.47
CA THR A 100 7.87 1.29 -3.62
C THR A 100 7.88 -0.23 -3.73
N VAL A 101 7.09 -0.90 -2.89
CA VAL A 101 6.91 -2.35 -2.88
C VAL A 101 5.83 -2.74 -3.90
N PHE A 102 6.14 -3.75 -4.70
CA PHE A 102 5.24 -4.34 -5.68
C PHE A 102 5.11 -5.84 -5.39
N PHE A 103 3.94 -6.41 -5.69
CA PHE A 103 3.80 -7.86 -5.74
C PHE A 103 4.74 -8.46 -6.80
N PRO A 104 5.29 -9.67 -6.57
CA PRO A 104 5.97 -10.39 -7.63
C PRO A 104 4.98 -10.74 -8.75
N ILE A 105 5.49 -10.98 -9.96
CA ILE A 105 4.65 -11.39 -11.10
C ILE A 105 4.03 -12.77 -10.84
N ASP A 106 4.74 -13.62 -10.09
CA ASP A 106 4.34 -14.98 -9.76
C ASP A 106 4.68 -15.36 -8.30
N GLY A 107 3.90 -16.30 -7.78
CA GLY A 107 4.02 -16.83 -6.43
C GLY A 107 3.35 -15.95 -5.36
N ASP A 108 2.90 -16.62 -4.30
CA ASP A 108 2.28 -15.96 -3.15
C ASP A 108 3.36 -15.46 -2.19
N VAL A 109 3.04 -14.41 -1.44
CA VAL A 109 3.95 -13.76 -0.50
C VAL A 109 3.29 -13.50 0.84
N ASP A 110 4.09 -13.59 1.90
CA ASP A 110 3.71 -13.09 3.23
C ASP A 110 4.39 -11.74 3.48
N PHE A 111 3.73 -10.88 4.25
CA PHE A 111 4.29 -9.61 4.71
C PHE A 111 4.49 -9.63 6.22
N TYR A 112 5.65 -9.13 6.63
CA TYR A 112 6.00 -8.89 8.03
C TYR A 112 6.21 -7.38 8.19
N SER A 113 5.64 -6.79 9.23
CA SER A 113 5.84 -5.38 9.53
C SER A 113 5.99 -5.12 11.01
N TYR A 114 6.71 -4.05 11.34
CA TYR A 114 6.88 -3.63 12.73
C TYR A 114 7.04 -2.12 12.86
N TYR A 115 6.74 -1.61 14.05
CA TYR A 115 6.94 -0.23 14.49
C TYR A 115 7.68 -0.22 15.84
N PRO A 116 8.50 0.81 16.15
CA PRO A 116 8.99 1.82 15.22
C PRO A 116 10.10 1.26 14.31
N GLN A 117 10.21 1.78 13.09
CA GLN A 117 11.24 1.37 12.14
C GLN A 117 12.65 1.72 12.67
N THR A 118 13.55 0.74 12.60
CA THR A 118 14.93 0.83 13.11
C THR A 118 15.88 -0.03 12.27
N THR A 119 17.17 -0.04 12.61
CA THR A 119 18.11 -1.02 12.06
C THR A 119 17.79 -2.42 12.60
N VAL A 120 17.78 -3.41 11.70
CA VAL A 120 17.55 -4.81 12.01
C VAL A 120 18.82 -5.61 11.76
N ASN A 121 19.18 -6.49 12.69
CA ASN A 121 20.31 -7.41 12.55
C ASN A 121 19.79 -8.83 12.72
N ASP A 122 20.11 -9.73 11.78
CA ASP A 122 19.63 -11.12 11.77
C ASP A 122 18.11 -11.25 11.98
N TYR A 123 17.33 -10.37 11.33
CA TYR A 123 15.87 -10.28 11.46
C TYR A 123 15.38 -10.10 12.91
N LYS A 124 16.21 -9.48 13.75
CA LYS A 124 15.89 -9.09 15.13
C LYS A 124 16.01 -7.58 15.30
N VAL A 125 15.02 -7.02 15.99
CA VAL A 125 15.03 -5.62 16.44
C VAL A 125 15.58 -5.58 17.87
N ALA A 126 16.60 -4.76 18.09
CA ALA A 126 17.08 -4.49 19.44
C ALA A 126 16.14 -3.45 20.09
N LEU A 127 15.58 -3.80 21.25
CA LEU A 127 14.71 -2.91 22.02
C LEU A 127 15.38 -2.57 23.35
N ASP A 128 15.67 -1.28 23.55
CA ASP A 128 16.18 -0.74 24.80
C ASP A 128 15.05 0.00 25.54
N VAL A 129 14.65 -0.53 26.70
CA VAL A 129 13.56 0.01 27.52
C VAL A 129 14.05 0.75 28.77
N THR A 130 15.34 1.07 28.83
CA THR A 130 15.93 1.74 29.99
C THR A 130 15.47 3.19 30.14
N ASP A 131 15.28 3.90 29.02
CA ASP A 131 14.73 5.26 28.98
C ASP A 131 13.23 5.23 28.61
N GLN A 132 12.37 5.46 29.60
CA GLN A 132 10.92 5.51 29.42
C GLN A 132 10.38 6.93 29.20
N THR A 133 11.24 7.93 29.01
CA THR A 133 10.78 9.31 28.77
C THR A 133 10.27 9.51 27.33
N LYS A 134 10.57 8.59 26.42
CA LYS A 134 10.14 8.56 25.01
C LYS A 134 9.37 7.29 24.71
N GLN A 135 8.14 7.23 25.18
CA GLN A 135 7.31 6.02 25.12
C GLN A 135 7.14 5.50 23.69
N GLU A 136 7.00 6.40 22.72
CA GLU A 136 6.82 6.08 21.30
C GLU A 136 8.00 5.32 20.68
N ALA A 137 9.21 5.49 21.20
CA ALA A 137 10.41 4.81 20.73
C ALA A 137 10.51 3.36 21.22
N ILE A 138 9.74 3.01 22.26
CA ILE A 138 9.75 1.69 22.91
C ILE A 138 8.40 0.98 22.83
N ASP A 139 7.38 1.62 22.25
CA ASP A 139 6.05 1.05 21.97
C ASP A 139 6.09 0.13 20.75
N PHE A 140 6.77 -1.01 20.92
CA PHE A 140 7.00 -1.95 19.82
C PHE A 140 5.72 -2.66 19.40
N MET A 141 5.38 -2.57 18.12
CA MET A 141 4.26 -3.27 17.50
C MET A 141 4.74 -4.13 16.34
N TYR A 142 4.06 -5.24 16.10
CA TYR A 142 4.37 -6.18 15.03
C TYR A 142 3.09 -6.72 14.40
N ALA A 143 3.11 -6.91 13.09
CA ALA A 143 2.03 -7.54 12.35
C ALA A 143 2.58 -8.49 11.27
N LYS A 144 1.85 -9.57 11.03
CA LYS A 144 2.04 -10.50 9.92
C LYS A 144 0.75 -10.58 9.12
N THR A 145 0.87 -10.58 7.80
CA THR A 145 -0.23 -10.92 6.88
C THR A 145 0.23 -12.06 5.98
N GLU A 146 -0.56 -13.11 5.91
CA GLU A 146 -0.34 -14.28 5.05
C GLU A 146 -1.11 -14.11 3.75
N GLY A 147 -0.47 -14.45 2.64
CA GLY A 147 -1.05 -14.40 1.29
C GLY A 147 -1.93 -15.59 0.95
#